data_AF-A0A1V6HQV0-F1
#
_entry.id   AF-A0A1V6HQV0-F1
#
_cell.length_a   1.000
_cell.length_b   1.000
_cell.length_c   1.000
_cell.angle_alpha   90.00
_cell.angle_beta   90.00
_cell.angle_gamma   90.00
#
_symmetry.space_group_name_H-M   'P 1'
#
loop_
_entity.id
_entity.type
_entity.pdbx_description
1 polymer ?
#
loop_
_entity_poly.entity_id
_entity_poly.type
_entity_poly.pdbx_seq_one_letter_code
_entity_poly.pdbx_strand_id
1 'polypeptide(L)'
;MAGGLLGWLLHRALTALGAFPAPWTATLGLARWAFVVLGLAAAALLGSLLVRWSGWGLWLGTWLLWALGGLALAHFVPGASYLGIAPALVAALAGWAGRGETPPRAVWLLPLAAAALVWLPGALRLPDTMGYATLPALAAVAAWVGAAALGPFGAGRGGLRAGLLALVAVGLSVALLVRPAFTPHHPRGLALEYVETAAAAHWSAAVALPPAVRAAGEFAPGRPWPWVSSGGFSAPAPRLDLPAPAVAIETIEPVAGGRRIRLTLRSERDAPLARLWLPAGVELRGATVAGVALSPPPARRGVRGTQLAIATLPTAGVEIELELGGTEPVTAWVADASRGLPAAGRPLQEARGPAAVPVNQGDQTVVARELTL
;
A
#
# COMPACT_ATOMS: atom_id res chain seq x y z
N MET A 1 -23.99 -4.78 7.57
CA MET A 1 -23.87 -4.78 6.09
C MET A 1 -24.04 -3.39 5.46
N ALA A 2 -25.09 -2.62 5.77
CA ALA A 2 -25.34 -1.31 5.16
C ALA A 2 -24.17 -0.30 5.27
N GLY A 3 -23.55 -0.15 6.45
CA GLY A 3 -22.39 0.76 6.62
C GLY A 3 -21.16 0.37 5.80
N GLY A 4 -20.92 -0.94 5.61
CA GLY A 4 -19.82 -1.44 4.78
C GLY A 4 -20.07 -1.19 3.29
N LEU A 5 -21.31 -1.39 2.82
CA LEU A 5 -21.68 -1.09 1.44
C LEU A 5 -21.57 0.41 1.13
N LEU A 6 -22.12 1.28 2.00
CA LEU A 6 -22.02 2.72 1.86
C LEU A 6 -20.55 3.18 1.91
N GLY A 7 -19.75 2.62 2.83
CA GLY A 7 -18.32 2.85 2.87
C GLY A 7 -17.63 2.43 1.57
N TRP A 8 -17.95 1.25 1.04
CA TRP A 8 -17.38 0.78 -0.22
C TRP A 8 -17.75 1.70 -1.40
N LEU A 9 -19.01 2.13 -1.50
CA LEU A 9 -19.47 3.06 -2.54
C LEU A 9 -18.76 4.42 -2.44
N LEU A 10 -18.69 4.99 -1.23
CA LEU A 10 -17.97 6.25 -1.01
C LEU A 10 -16.48 6.10 -1.35
N HIS A 11 -15.86 5.00 -0.93
CA HIS A 11 -14.46 4.72 -1.24
C HIS A 11 -14.23 4.65 -2.75
N ARG A 12 -15.09 3.96 -3.50
CA ARG A 12 -15.03 3.88 -4.96
C ARG A 12 -15.21 5.24 -5.62
N ALA A 13 -16.17 6.04 -5.17
CA ALA A 13 -16.42 7.38 -5.68
C ALA A 13 -15.22 8.31 -5.43
N LEU A 14 -14.70 8.36 -4.20
CA LEU A 14 -13.54 9.17 -3.85
C LEU A 14 -12.27 8.72 -4.58
N THR A 15 -12.09 7.41 -4.80
CA THR A 15 -10.99 6.89 -5.61
C THR A 15 -11.10 7.37 -7.06
N ALA A 16 -12.30 7.28 -7.66
CA ALA A 16 -12.53 7.74 -9.02
C ALA A 16 -12.31 9.24 -9.19
N LEU A 17 -12.60 10.03 -8.15
CA LEU A 17 -12.35 11.47 -8.10
C LEU A 17 -10.89 11.84 -7.74
N GLY A 18 -10.01 10.85 -7.54
CA GLY A 18 -8.59 11.10 -7.27
C GLY A 18 -8.25 11.49 -5.83
N ALA A 19 -9.17 11.33 -4.87
CA ALA A 19 -8.93 11.66 -3.46
C ALA A 19 -7.84 10.78 -2.81
N PHE A 20 -7.59 9.59 -3.38
CA PHE A 20 -6.67 8.59 -2.84
C PHE A 20 -5.55 8.25 -3.86
N PRO A 21 -4.62 9.18 -4.13
CA PRO A 21 -3.55 8.97 -5.11
C PRO A 21 -2.47 7.99 -4.65
N ALA A 22 -2.40 7.68 -3.35
CA ALA A 22 -1.53 6.68 -2.76
C ALA A 22 -2.22 6.04 -1.54
N PRO A 23 -1.75 4.87 -1.05
CA PRO A 23 -2.44 4.19 0.05
C PRO A 23 -2.40 4.96 1.37
N TRP A 24 -1.35 5.77 1.60
CA TRP A 24 -1.24 6.69 2.73
C TRP A 24 -0.93 8.10 2.23
N THR A 25 -1.66 9.09 2.73
CA THR A 25 -1.47 10.50 2.41
C THR A 25 -1.80 11.37 3.63
N ALA A 26 -1.53 12.67 3.57
CA ALA A 26 -1.78 13.63 4.67
C ALA A 26 -3.26 13.70 5.09
N THR A 27 -4.17 13.30 4.21
CA THR A 27 -5.62 13.34 4.42
C THR A 27 -6.18 12.10 5.11
N LEU A 28 -5.33 11.14 5.50
CA LEU A 28 -5.76 9.86 6.07
C LEU A 28 -6.61 10.00 7.33
N GLY A 29 -6.22 10.90 8.24
CA GLY A 29 -6.99 11.18 9.45
C GLY A 29 -8.38 11.74 9.14
N LEU A 30 -8.50 12.60 8.12
CA LEU A 30 -9.78 13.16 7.70
C LEU A 30 -10.68 12.10 7.06
N ALA A 31 -10.10 11.24 6.23
CA ALA A 31 -10.83 10.14 5.60
C ALA A 31 -11.32 9.11 6.63
N ARG A 32 -10.51 8.82 7.65
CA ARG A 32 -10.91 7.98 8.80
C ARG A 32 -12.22 8.48 9.41
N TRP A 33 -12.30 9.77 9.74
CA TRP A 33 -13.49 10.35 10.35
C TRP A 33 -14.68 10.43 9.40
N ALA A 34 -14.46 10.71 8.11
CA ALA A 34 -15.54 10.68 7.12
C ALA A 34 -16.26 9.31 7.10
N PHE A 35 -15.49 8.22 7.16
CA PHE A 35 -16.02 6.87 7.14
C PHE A 35 -16.61 6.41 8.47
N VAL A 36 -16.03 6.84 9.61
CA VAL A 36 -16.65 6.62 10.93
C VAL A 36 -18.02 7.29 10.99
N VAL A 37 -18.10 8.58 10.62
CA VAL A 37 -19.34 9.34 10.65
C VAL A 37 -20.37 8.75 9.67
N LEU A 38 -19.95 8.30 8.49
CA LEU A 38 -20.82 7.59 7.54
C LEU A 38 -21.40 6.31 8.15
N GLY A 39 -20.58 5.51 8.83
CA GLY A 39 -21.04 4.31 9.52
C GLY A 39 -22.06 4.62 10.61
N LEU A 40 -21.82 5.66 11.40
CA LEU A 40 -22.76 6.15 12.42
C LEU A 40 -24.06 6.70 11.80
N ALA A 41 -23.99 7.38 10.66
CA ALA A 41 -25.17 7.84 9.92
C ALA A 41 -26.03 6.65 9.45
N ALA A 42 -25.39 5.58 8.95
CA ALA A 42 -26.08 4.35 8.56
C ALA A 42 -26.78 3.68 9.75
N ALA A 43 -26.12 3.64 10.92
CA ALA A 43 -26.74 3.14 12.14
C ALA A 43 -27.92 4.02 12.60
N ALA A 44 -27.77 5.35 12.60
CA ALA A 44 -28.85 6.28 12.95
C ALA A 44 -30.06 6.16 12.01
N LEU A 45 -29.81 5.96 10.71
CA LEU A 45 -30.86 5.71 9.72
C LEU A 45 -31.58 4.40 10.02
N LEU A 46 -30.85 3.31 10.26
CA LEU A 46 -31.45 2.03 10.64
C LEU A 46 -32.32 2.16 11.90
N GLY A 47 -31.86 2.92 12.90
CA GLY A 47 -32.64 3.20 14.11
C GLY A 47 -33.92 3.98 13.85
N SER A 48 -33.89 4.91 12.91
CA SER A 48 -35.09 5.64 12.48
C SER A 48 -36.13 4.72 11.82
N LEU A 49 -35.69 3.72 11.06
CA LEU A 49 -36.57 2.76 10.39
C LEU A 49 -37.17 1.75 11.40
N LEU A 50 -36.41 1.42 12.43
CA LEU A 50 -36.80 0.50 13.50
C LEU A 50 -37.49 1.18 14.68
N VAL A 51 -37.82 2.48 14.58
CA VAL A 51 -38.43 3.26 15.68
C VAL A 51 -39.72 2.61 16.20
N ARG A 52 -40.49 1.96 15.33
CA ARG A 52 -41.74 1.26 15.70
C ARG A 52 -41.52 0.01 16.58
N TRP A 53 -40.29 -0.52 16.59
CA TRP A 53 -39.87 -1.69 17.37
C TRP A 53 -39.00 -1.27 18.58
N SER A 54 -38.92 0.02 18.88
CA SER A 54 -38.03 0.56 19.92
C SER A 54 -38.37 0.06 21.33
N GLY A 55 -37.39 0.08 22.23
CA GLY A 55 -37.52 -0.36 23.60
C GLY A 55 -36.77 -1.66 23.91
N TRP A 56 -37.25 -2.38 24.93
CA TRP A 56 -36.53 -3.52 25.52
C TRP A 56 -36.34 -4.70 24.55
N GLY A 57 -37.32 -4.97 23.70
CA GLY A 57 -37.25 -6.03 22.70
C GLY A 57 -36.12 -5.80 21.68
N LEU A 58 -36.00 -4.57 21.15
CA LEU A 58 -34.92 -4.21 20.22
C LEU A 58 -33.54 -4.26 20.91
N TRP A 59 -33.47 -3.87 22.18
CA TRP A 59 -32.24 -3.98 22.96
C TRP A 59 -31.80 -5.44 23.13
N LEU A 60 -32.70 -6.32 23.58
CA LEU A 60 -32.42 -7.75 23.73
C LEU A 60 -32.03 -8.38 22.39
N GLY A 61 -32.78 -8.09 21.32
CA GLY A 61 -32.49 -8.58 19.98
C GLY A 61 -31.12 -8.13 19.47
N THR A 62 -30.75 -6.87 19.74
CA THR A 62 -29.42 -6.35 19.37
C THR A 62 -28.33 -7.15 20.07
N TRP A 63 -28.39 -7.31 21.39
CA TRP A 63 -27.34 -8.02 22.14
C TRP A 63 -27.32 -9.53 21.90
N LEU A 64 -28.47 -10.13 21.56
CA LEU A 64 -28.53 -11.50 21.07
C LEU A 64 -27.77 -11.65 19.74
N LEU A 65 -27.94 -10.73 18.80
CA LEU A 65 -27.18 -10.74 17.54
C LEU A 65 -25.68 -10.57 17.78
N TRP A 66 -25.28 -9.76 18.78
CA TRP A 66 -23.88 -9.64 19.19
C TRP A 66 -23.33 -10.95 19.77
N ALA A 67 -24.11 -11.64 20.62
CA ALA A 67 -23.74 -12.94 21.17
C ALA A 67 -23.59 -14.00 20.06
N LEU A 68 -24.55 -14.08 19.13
CA LEU A 68 -24.50 -14.98 17.98
C LEU A 68 -23.30 -14.66 17.07
N GLY A 69 -23.02 -13.38 16.83
CA GLY A 69 -21.82 -12.95 16.11
C GLY A 69 -20.53 -13.38 16.82
N GLY A 70 -20.48 -13.27 18.15
CA GLY A 70 -19.38 -13.77 18.97
C GLY A 70 -19.19 -15.28 18.87
N LEU A 71 -20.27 -16.06 18.86
CA LEU A 71 -20.23 -17.52 18.67
C LEU A 71 -19.76 -17.90 17.26
N ALA A 72 -20.25 -17.21 16.23
CA ALA A 72 -19.77 -17.42 14.86
C ALA A 72 -18.27 -17.11 14.75
N LEU A 73 -17.81 -16.01 15.36
CA LEU A 73 -16.38 -15.69 15.44
C LEU A 73 -15.61 -16.76 16.21
N ALA A 74 -16.15 -17.31 17.31
CA ALA A 74 -15.51 -18.41 18.04
C ALA A 74 -15.26 -19.65 17.17
N HIS A 75 -16.15 -19.91 16.21
CA HIS A 75 -16.01 -21.03 15.28
C HIS A 75 -14.96 -20.76 14.17
N PHE A 76 -15.04 -19.60 13.50
CA PHE A 76 -14.19 -19.32 12.33
C PHE A 76 -12.84 -18.69 12.69
N VAL A 77 -12.80 -17.85 13.72
CA VAL A 77 -11.62 -17.11 14.16
C VAL A 77 -11.63 -17.07 15.70
N PRO A 78 -11.28 -18.18 16.39
CA PRO A 78 -11.47 -18.32 17.83
C PRO A 78 -10.92 -17.13 18.65
N GLY A 79 -9.77 -16.60 18.22
CA GLY A 79 -9.12 -15.44 18.84
C GLY A 79 -9.86 -14.10 18.69
N ALA A 80 -10.90 -14.01 17.86
CA ALA A 80 -11.73 -12.83 17.67
C ALA A 80 -13.10 -12.92 18.36
N SER A 81 -13.43 -14.06 18.99
CA SER A 81 -14.73 -14.29 19.66
C SER A 81 -15.07 -13.24 20.72
N TYR A 82 -14.06 -12.76 21.46
CA TYR A 82 -14.20 -11.73 22.49
C TYR A 82 -14.81 -10.43 21.95
N LEU A 83 -14.65 -10.14 20.64
CA LEU A 83 -15.21 -8.96 19.99
C LEU A 83 -16.75 -8.91 20.03
N GLY A 84 -17.40 -10.08 20.02
CA GLY A 84 -18.86 -10.19 20.15
C GLY A 84 -19.29 -10.57 21.56
N ILE A 85 -18.58 -11.51 22.19
CA ILE A 85 -18.97 -12.10 23.48
C ILE A 85 -18.83 -11.10 24.63
N ALA A 86 -17.74 -10.34 24.72
CA ALA A 86 -17.52 -9.45 25.87
C ALA A 86 -18.60 -8.35 25.98
N PRO A 87 -18.96 -7.61 24.91
CA PRO A 87 -20.05 -6.65 24.97
C PRO A 87 -21.42 -7.29 25.26
N ALA A 88 -21.69 -8.48 24.69
CA ALA A 88 -22.93 -9.20 24.96
C ALA A 88 -23.04 -9.71 26.40
N LEU A 89 -21.92 -10.12 27.02
CA LEU A 89 -21.88 -10.49 28.42
C LEU A 89 -22.16 -9.29 29.33
N VAL A 90 -21.53 -8.14 29.03
CA VAL A 90 -21.82 -6.88 29.75
C VAL A 90 -23.30 -6.50 29.59
N ALA A 91 -23.89 -6.70 28.40
CA ALA A 91 -25.32 -6.53 28.20
C ALA A 91 -26.15 -7.46 29.07
N ALA A 92 -25.85 -8.77 29.09
CA ALA A 92 -26.58 -9.73 29.91
C ALA A 92 -26.56 -9.35 31.40
N LEU A 93 -25.39 -8.98 31.93
CA LEU A 93 -25.24 -8.55 33.32
C LEU A 93 -26.00 -7.24 33.60
N ALA A 94 -25.87 -6.25 32.72
CA ALA A 94 -26.54 -4.97 32.86
C ALA A 94 -28.07 -5.10 32.77
N GLY A 95 -28.57 -5.95 31.87
CA GLY A 95 -29.99 -6.23 31.73
C GLY A 95 -30.57 -7.04 32.89
N TRP A 96 -29.77 -7.91 33.51
CA TRP A 96 -30.15 -8.64 34.71
C TRP A 96 -30.26 -7.72 35.93
N ALA A 97 -29.27 -6.83 36.13
CA ALA A 97 -29.25 -5.85 37.21
C ALA A 97 -30.31 -4.73 37.04
N GLY A 98 -30.69 -4.43 35.80
CA GLY A 98 -31.62 -3.35 35.46
C GLY A 98 -33.10 -3.74 35.37
N ARG A 99 -33.50 -4.90 35.91
CA ARG A 99 -34.90 -5.38 35.84
C ARG A 99 -35.83 -4.43 36.62
N GLY A 100 -36.77 -3.81 35.92
CA GLY A 100 -37.78 -2.90 36.50
C GLY A 100 -38.52 -2.11 35.42
N GLU A 101 -39.56 -1.37 35.80
CA GLU A 101 -40.37 -0.55 34.87
C GLU A 101 -39.56 0.59 34.22
N THR A 102 -38.50 1.06 34.91
CA THR A 102 -37.62 2.14 34.44
C THR A 102 -36.13 1.77 34.62
N PRO A 103 -35.52 1.03 33.68
CA PRO A 103 -34.13 0.65 33.78
C PRO A 103 -33.20 1.89 33.77
N PRO A 104 -32.16 1.94 34.63
CA PRO A 104 -31.24 3.07 34.65
C PRO A 104 -30.45 3.20 33.34
N ARG A 105 -30.03 4.42 32.99
CA ARG A 105 -29.26 4.70 31.76
C ARG A 105 -28.00 3.83 31.61
N ALA A 106 -27.42 3.38 32.72
CA ALA A 106 -26.25 2.49 32.74
C ALA A 106 -26.51 1.16 32.00
N VAL A 107 -27.73 0.62 32.07
CA VAL A 107 -28.14 -0.61 31.37
C VAL A 107 -27.93 -0.51 29.86
N TRP A 108 -28.10 0.71 29.36
CA TRP A 108 -28.01 1.03 27.94
C TRP A 108 -26.59 1.41 27.51
N LEU A 109 -25.86 2.11 28.38
CA LEU A 109 -24.56 2.69 28.05
C LEU A 109 -23.38 1.75 28.29
N LEU A 110 -23.41 0.90 29.32
CA LEU A 110 -22.29 0.01 29.66
C LEU A 110 -21.96 -0.98 28.53
N PRO A 111 -22.94 -1.66 27.91
CA PRO A 111 -22.63 -2.61 26.84
C PRO A 111 -22.15 -1.91 25.56
N LEU A 112 -22.69 -0.72 25.26
CA LEU A 112 -22.21 0.14 24.18
C LEU A 112 -20.76 0.59 24.42
N ALA A 113 -20.41 0.98 25.65
CA ALA A 113 -19.05 1.33 26.02
C ALA A 113 -18.10 0.14 25.88
N ALA A 114 -18.52 -1.06 26.29
CA ALA A 114 -17.75 -2.30 26.10
C ALA A 114 -17.55 -2.60 24.60
N ALA A 115 -18.60 -2.50 23.78
CA ALA A 115 -18.52 -2.65 22.33
C ALA A 115 -17.53 -1.66 21.71
N ALA A 116 -17.61 -0.38 22.09
CA ALA A 116 -16.72 0.66 21.62
C ALA A 116 -15.27 0.43 22.02
N LEU A 117 -15.03 0.05 23.29
CA LEU A 117 -13.69 -0.21 23.84
C LEU A 117 -13.00 -1.38 23.13
N VAL A 118 -13.76 -2.40 22.76
CA VAL A 118 -13.23 -3.61 22.13
C VAL A 118 -13.01 -3.42 20.62
N TRP A 119 -13.92 -2.75 19.91
CA TRP A 119 -13.84 -2.62 18.45
C TRP A 119 -13.08 -1.39 17.96
N LEU A 120 -13.28 -0.22 18.58
CA LEU A 120 -12.80 1.04 18.01
C LEU A 120 -11.27 1.18 18.01
N PRO A 121 -10.52 0.78 19.06
CA PRO A 121 -9.06 0.93 19.05
C PRO A 121 -8.41 0.19 17.88
N GLY A 122 -8.81 -1.06 17.62
CA GLY A 122 -8.31 -1.84 16.49
C GLY A 122 -8.74 -1.24 15.15
N ALA A 123 -10.05 -0.96 15.00
CA ALA A 123 -10.59 -0.46 13.75
C ALA A 123 -10.00 0.92 13.35
N LEU A 124 -9.79 1.83 14.30
CA LEU A 124 -9.21 3.15 14.05
C LEU A 124 -7.74 3.10 13.64
N ARG A 125 -7.02 2.01 13.97
CA ARG A 125 -5.61 1.79 13.62
C ARG A 125 -5.44 1.04 12.29
N LEU A 126 -6.46 0.33 11.80
CA LEU A 126 -6.39 -0.37 10.51
C LEU A 126 -5.98 0.52 9.33
N PRO A 127 -6.43 1.79 9.23
CA PRO A 127 -5.97 2.67 8.15
C PRO A 127 -4.49 3.05 8.29
N ASP A 128 -3.92 3.05 9.50
CA ASP A 128 -2.48 3.33 9.68
C ASP A 128 -1.63 2.21 9.08
N THR A 129 -2.08 0.95 9.16
CA THR A 129 -1.31 -0.22 8.71
C THR A 129 -1.57 -0.65 7.27
N MET A 130 -2.77 -0.38 6.74
CA MET A 130 -3.20 -0.84 5.41
C MET A 130 -3.69 0.29 4.50
N GLY A 131 -3.65 1.53 4.98
CA GLY A 131 -4.03 2.71 4.20
C GLY A 131 -5.52 2.77 3.91
N TYR A 132 -5.88 3.42 2.81
CA TYR A 132 -7.27 3.67 2.44
C TYR A 132 -8.12 2.43 2.15
N ALA A 133 -7.51 1.29 1.87
CA ALA A 133 -8.22 0.06 1.53
C ALA A 133 -9.13 -0.46 2.67
N THR A 134 -8.83 -0.11 3.92
CA THR A 134 -9.60 -0.55 5.10
C THR A 134 -10.71 0.41 5.52
N LEU A 135 -10.85 1.56 4.86
CA LEU A 135 -11.89 2.54 5.20
C LEU A 135 -13.33 1.97 5.12
N PRO A 136 -13.71 1.16 4.11
CA PRO A 136 -15.03 0.52 4.12
C PRO A 136 -15.27 -0.40 5.32
N ALA A 137 -14.24 -1.13 5.75
CA ALA A 137 -14.31 -1.98 6.94
C ALA A 137 -14.48 -1.12 8.21
N LEU A 138 -13.77 0.01 8.30
CA LEU A 138 -13.95 0.96 9.40
C LEU A 138 -15.39 1.52 9.45
N ALA A 139 -15.99 1.88 8.31
CA ALA A 139 -17.39 2.29 8.25
C ALA A 139 -18.35 1.18 8.68
N ALA A 140 -18.05 -0.08 8.31
CA ALA A 140 -18.81 -1.24 8.76
C ALA A 140 -18.75 -1.44 10.29
N VAL A 141 -17.55 -1.32 10.88
CA VAL A 141 -17.36 -1.41 12.33
C VAL A 141 -18.05 -0.25 13.05
N ALA A 142 -17.91 0.98 12.56
CA ALA A 142 -18.60 2.14 13.13
C ALA A 142 -20.13 1.98 13.06
N ALA A 143 -20.67 1.43 11.98
CA ALA A 143 -22.08 1.09 11.88
C ALA A 143 -22.50 -0.04 12.82
N TRP A 144 -21.65 -1.06 13.01
CA TRP A 144 -21.89 -2.19 13.93
C TRP A 144 -21.93 -1.72 15.39
N VAL A 145 -20.93 -0.95 15.82
CA VAL A 145 -20.90 -0.34 17.16
C VAL A 145 -22.03 0.67 17.33
N GLY A 146 -22.28 1.51 16.31
CA GLY A 146 -23.41 2.44 16.32
C GLY A 146 -24.77 1.74 16.40
N ALA A 147 -24.89 0.53 15.83
CA ALA A 147 -26.11 -0.27 15.93
C ALA A 147 -26.39 -0.75 17.36
N ALA A 148 -25.36 -0.90 18.21
CA ALA A 148 -25.56 -1.18 19.63
C ALA A 148 -26.31 -0.02 20.37
N ALA A 149 -26.30 1.18 19.79
CA ALA A 149 -27.00 2.35 20.30
C ALA A 149 -28.46 2.47 19.80
N LEU A 150 -28.97 1.51 19.00
CA LEU A 150 -30.33 1.57 18.42
C LEU A 150 -31.44 1.48 19.47
N GLY A 151 -31.27 0.65 20.50
CA GLY A 151 -32.24 0.50 21.60
C GLY A 151 -32.50 1.81 22.38
N PRO A 152 -31.46 2.44 22.97
CA PRO A 152 -31.65 3.61 23.82
C PRO A 152 -31.90 4.93 23.08
N PHE A 153 -31.46 5.05 21.82
CA PHE A 153 -31.51 6.33 21.09
C PHE A 153 -32.42 6.31 19.85
N GLY A 154 -33.07 5.19 19.55
CA GLY A 154 -33.95 5.02 18.39
C GLY A 154 -35.28 5.77 18.46
N ALA A 155 -35.68 6.29 19.62
CA ALA A 155 -36.95 7.00 19.78
C ALA A 155 -36.94 8.40 19.13
N GLY A 156 -37.67 8.56 18.03
CA GLY A 156 -38.29 9.82 17.59
C GLY A 156 -37.43 10.86 16.83
N ARG A 157 -36.10 10.73 16.75
CA ARG A 157 -35.24 11.70 16.01
C ARG A 157 -34.13 11.08 15.16
N GLY A 158 -34.21 9.79 14.85
CA GLY A 158 -33.17 9.06 14.11
C GLY A 158 -32.88 9.64 12.71
N GLY A 159 -33.92 10.06 11.98
CA GLY A 159 -33.77 10.60 10.61
C GLY A 159 -33.00 11.92 10.56
N LEU A 160 -33.30 12.87 11.47
CA LEU A 160 -32.57 14.13 11.56
C LEU A 160 -31.09 13.90 11.92
N ARG A 161 -30.82 13.02 12.90
CA ARG A 161 -29.44 12.67 13.28
C ARG A 161 -28.69 12.01 12.13
N ALA A 162 -29.33 11.09 11.42
CA ALA A 162 -28.77 10.45 10.24
C ALA A 162 -28.46 11.49 9.16
N GLY A 163 -29.37 12.44 8.91
CA GLY A 163 -29.16 13.54 7.97
C GLY A 163 -28.00 14.45 8.35
N LEU A 164 -27.89 14.86 9.63
CA LEU A 164 -26.78 15.67 10.12
C LEU A 164 -25.44 14.94 10.03
N LEU A 165 -25.38 13.67 10.43
CA LEU A 165 -24.17 12.85 10.31
C LEU A 165 -23.79 12.64 8.83
N ALA A 166 -24.77 12.38 7.96
CA ALA A 166 -24.53 12.27 6.53
C ALA A 166 -23.98 13.58 5.95
N LEU A 167 -24.52 14.74 6.36
CA LEU A 167 -24.00 16.04 5.95
C LEU A 167 -22.55 16.26 6.41
N VAL A 168 -22.20 15.87 7.64
CA VAL A 168 -20.82 15.92 8.14
C VAL A 168 -19.91 14.99 7.34
N ALA A 169 -20.34 13.76 7.05
CA ALA A 169 -19.58 12.81 6.24
C ALA A 169 -19.33 13.34 4.81
N VAL A 170 -20.34 13.98 4.21
CA VAL A 170 -20.21 14.66 2.91
C VAL A 170 -19.24 15.84 3.01
N GLY A 171 -19.36 16.70 4.02
CA GLY A 171 -18.45 17.83 4.22
C GLY A 171 -16.99 17.39 4.38
N LEU A 172 -16.73 16.33 5.14
CA LEU A 172 -15.41 15.73 5.24
C LEU A 172 -14.94 15.16 3.90
N SER A 173 -15.82 14.48 3.17
CA SER A 173 -15.49 13.92 1.86
C SER A 173 -15.16 14.99 0.82
N VAL A 174 -15.86 16.13 0.83
CA VAL A 174 -15.51 17.31 0.01
C VAL A 174 -14.16 17.88 0.44
N ALA A 175 -13.90 17.98 1.75
CA ALA A 175 -12.60 18.43 2.25
C ALA A 175 -11.43 17.53 1.79
N LEU A 176 -11.65 16.22 1.61
CA LEU A 176 -10.63 15.31 1.04
C LEU A 176 -10.23 15.69 -0.38
N LEU A 177 -11.18 16.18 -1.19
CA LEU A 177 -10.94 16.52 -2.59
C LEU A 177 -10.18 17.84 -2.77
N VAL A 178 -10.31 18.75 -1.80
CA VAL A 178 -9.71 20.09 -1.88
C VAL A 178 -8.36 20.16 -1.16
N ARG A 179 -8.12 19.28 -0.19
CA ARG A 179 -6.87 19.28 0.58
C ARG A 179 -5.74 18.60 -0.20
N PRO A 180 -4.52 19.13 -0.13
CA PRO A 180 -3.38 18.50 -0.78
C PRO A 180 -3.13 17.13 -0.16
N ALA A 181 -3.06 16.09 -1.00
CA ALA A 181 -2.75 14.74 -0.55
C ALA A 181 -1.35 14.65 0.09
N PHE A 182 -0.39 15.43 -0.40
CA PHE A 182 0.98 15.42 0.10
C PHE A 182 1.37 16.80 0.62
N THR A 183 2.07 16.82 1.75
CA THR A 183 2.53 18.03 2.42
C THR A 183 3.98 17.85 2.87
N PRO A 184 4.71 18.90 3.24
CA PRO A 184 6.07 18.75 3.77
C PRO A 184 6.18 17.81 4.99
N HIS A 185 5.14 17.73 5.81
CA HIS A 185 5.10 16.81 6.97
C HIS A 185 4.66 15.38 6.61
N HIS A 186 4.03 15.19 5.45
CA HIS A 186 3.63 13.90 4.90
C HIS A 186 4.01 13.85 3.41
N PRO A 187 5.32 13.78 3.12
CA PRO A 187 5.78 13.82 1.75
C PRO A 187 5.50 12.51 1.03
N ARG A 188 5.29 12.59 -0.29
CA ARG A 188 5.26 11.41 -1.16
C ARG A 188 6.67 10.90 -1.41
N GLY A 189 6.80 9.59 -1.54
CA GLY A 189 7.99 8.99 -2.13
C GLY A 189 8.11 9.33 -3.61
N LEU A 190 9.25 9.89 -4.01
CA LEU A 190 9.60 10.16 -5.39
C LEU A 190 11.12 10.04 -5.55
N ALA A 191 11.55 8.85 -5.98
CA ALA A 191 12.90 8.62 -6.47
C ALA A 191 12.95 8.90 -7.98
N LEU A 192 13.99 9.60 -8.41
CA LEU A 192 14.33 9.79 -9.81
C LEU A 192 15.58 8.95 -10.13
N GLU A 193 15.61 8.35 -11.30
CA GLU A 193 16.79 7.65 -11.80
C GLU A 193 17.29 8.34 -13.05
N TYR A 194 18.58 8.65 -13.10
CA TYR A 194 19.30 8.83 -14.35
C TYR A 194 19.67 7.45 -14.87
N VAL A 195 19.38 7.18 -16.14
CA VAL A 195 19.70 5.92 -16.79
C VAL A 195 20.51 6.23 -18.03
N GLU A 196 21.68 5.62 -18.14
CA GLU A 196 22.52 5.71 -19.33
C GLU A 196 22.85 4.32 -19.86
N THR A 197 22.72 4.18 -21.18
CA THR A 197 23.07 3.00 -21.95
C THR A 197 24.01 3.38 -23.08
N ALA A 198 24.57 2.39 -23.77
CA ALA A 198 25.37 2.64 -24.97
C ALA A 198 24.62 3.45 -26.04
N ALA A 199 23.29 3.31 -26.12
CA ALA A 199 22.47 3.96 -27.14
C ALA A 199 21.92 5.34 -26.71
N ALA A 200 21.50 5.50 -25.46
CA ALA A 200 20.78 6.68 -25.00
C ALA A 200 20.90 6.91 -23.49
N ALA A 201 20.61 8.15 -23.06
CA ALA A 201 20.43 8.55 -21.68
C ALA A 201 19.02 9.13 -21.45
N HIS A 202 18.41 8.79 -20.32
CA HIS A 202 17.08 9.26 -19.96
C HIS A 202 16.89 9.38 -18.45
N TRP A 203 15.99 10.28 -18.05
CA TRP A 203 15.45 10.35 -16.71
C TRP A 203 14.30 9.36 -16.58
N SER A 204 14.14 8.76 -15.41
CA SER A 204 12.99 7.92 -15.15
C SER A 204 12.41 8.04 -13.75
N ALA A 205 11.12 7.75 -13.64
CA ALA A 205 10.38 7.69 -12.39
C ALA A 205 9.27 6.64 -12.45
N ALA A 206 9.13 5.83 -11.40
CA ALA A 206 8.14 4.74 -11.34
C ALA A 206 6.75 5.20 -10.88
N VAL A 207 6.60 6.45 -10.41
CA VAL A 207 5.36 6.98 -9.82
C VAL A 207 4.91 8.25 -10.51
N ALA A 208 3.62 8.57 -10.43
CA ALA A 208 3.03 9.79 -10.99
C ALA A 208 3.76 11.04 -10.52
N LEU A 209 4.34 11.84 -11.43
CA LEU A 209 5.14 13.02 -11.09
C LEU A 209 4.31 14.24 -10.67
N PRO A 210 4.80 15.10 -9.76
CA PRO A 210 4.26 16.44 -9.56
C PRO A 210 4.35 17.25 -10.87
N PRO A 211 3.41 18.17 -11.14
CA PRO A 211 3.43 18.97 -12.36
C PRO A 211 4.76 19.71 -12.59
N ALA A 212 5.37 20.24 -11.52
CA ALA A 212 6.65 20.93 -11.59
C ALA A 212 7.79 20.03 -12.09
N VAL A 213 7.94 18.82 -11.53
CA VAL A 213 8.95 17.84 -11.97
C VAL A 213 8.68 17.37 -13.40
N ARG A 214 7.41 17.13 -13.73
CA ARG A 214 7.02 16.71 -15.08
C ARG A 214 7.42 17.76 -16.12
N ALA A 215 7.17 19.04 -15.83
CA ALA A 215 7.54 20.14 -16.70
C ALA A 215 9.06 20.34 -16.78
N ALA A 216 9.77 20.27 -15.64
CA ALA A 216 11.22 20.50 -15.59
C ALA A 216 12.04 19.48 -16.39
N GLY A 217 11.53 18.25 -16.54
CA GLY A 217 12.21 17.19 -17.30
C GLY A 217 11.53 16.81 -18.61
N GLU A 218 10.39 17.42 -18.97
CA GLU A 218 9.57 17.00 -20.12
C GLU A 218 9.14 15.51 -20.07
N PHE A 219 8.79 15.03 -18.87
CA PHE A 219 8.44 13.63 -18.67
C PHE A 219 7.14 13.22 -19.37
N ALA A 220 7.23 12.14 -20.15
CA ALA A 220 6.08 11.47 -20.76
C ALA A 220 5.84 10.08 -20.14
N PRO A 221 4.61 9.55 -20.17
CA PRO A 221 4.36 8.17 -19.83
C PRO A 221 5.21 7.23 -20.70
N GLY A 222 5.94 6.30 -20.08
CA GLY A 222 6.87 5.45 -20.78
C GLY A 222 7.38 4.30 -19.92
N ARG A 223 8.21 3.45 -20.53
CA ARG A 223 8.90 2.38 -19.81
C ARG A 223 10.34 2.81 -19.56
N PRO A 224 10.81 2.75 -18.30
CA PRO A 224 12.18 3.12 -17.98
C PRO A 224 13.21 2.08 -18.47
N TRP A 225 12.77 0.83 -18.64
CA TRP A 225 13.59 -0.31 -19.03
C TRP A 225 12.80 -1.31 -19.89
N PRO A 226 13.43 -2.07 -20.81
CA PRO A 226 12.76 -3.08 -21.62
C PRO A 226 12.07 -4.20 -20.82
N TRP A 227 12.68 -4.59 -19.69
CA TRP A 227 12.18 -5.65 -18.80
C TRP A 227 11.17 -5.17 -17.76
N VAL A 228 10.96 -3.85 -17.62
CA VAL A 228 9.94 -3.31 -16.71
C VAL A 228 8.59 -3.29 -17.44
N SER A 229 7.61 -3.98 -16.86
CA SER A 229 6.24 -4.04 -17.40
C SER A 229 5.28 -3.07 -16.74
N SER A 230 5.61 -2.55 -15.55
CA SER A 230 4.86 -1.45 -14.95
C SER A 230 5.10 -0.16 -15.73
N GLY A 231 4.03 0.60 -15.97
CA GLY A 231 4.14 1.95 -16.52
C GLY A 231 4.92 2.87 -15.58
N GLY A 232 5.59 3.87 -16.14
CA GLY A 232 6.28 4.92 -15.41
C GLY A 232 6.33 6.19 -16.24
N PHE A 233 7.27 7.06 -15.91
CA PHE A 233 7.57 8.27 -16.65
C PHE A 233 9.02 8.21 -17.11
N SER A 234 9.26 8.60 -18.35
CA SER A 234 10.58 8.72 -18.95
C SER A 234 10.72 10.07 -19.62
N ALA A 235 11.94 10.61 -19.65
CA ALA A 235 12.24 11.82 -20.37
C ALA A 235 13.68 11.80 -20.89
N PRO A 236 14.00 12.46 -22.02
CA PRO A 236 15.36 12.57 -22.50
C PRO A 236 16.30 13.18 -21.45
N ALA A 237 17.53 12.67 -21.35
CA ALA A 237 18.57 13.23 -20.50
C ALA A 237 19.83 13.48 -21.31
N PRO A 238 20.66 14.47 -20.92
CA PRO A 238 21.97 14.64 -21.54
C PRO A 238 22.82 13.40 -21.26
N ARG A 239 23.52 12.92 -22.28
CA ARG A 239 24.50 11.84 -22.13
C ARG A 239 25.75 12.38 -21.42
N LEU A 240 26.27 11.59 -20.47
CA LEU A 240 27.41 11.98 -19.65
C LEU A 240 28.65 11.11 -19.89
N ASP A 241 28.52 10.08 -20.73
CA ASP A 241 29.57 9.11 -21.08
C ASP A 241 30.21 8.49 -19.83
N LEU A 242 29.35 8.14 -18.87
CA LEU A 242 29.78 7.53 -17.63
C LEU A 242 30.36 6.13 -17.88
N PRO A 243 31.43 5.73 -17.17
CA PRO A 243 32.01 4.40 -17.30
C PRO A 243 30.96 3.30 -17.04
N ALA A 244 30.80 2.40 -18.00
CA ALA A 244 29.91 1.25 -17.86
C ALA A 244 30.53 0.18 -16.94
N PRO A 245 29.72 -0.67 -16.29
CA PRO A 245 30.24 -1.73 -15.44
C PRO A 245 31.11 -2.71 -16.24
N ALA A 246 32.30 -3.02 -15.71
CA ALA A 246 33.20 -4.00 -16.27
C ALA A 246 32.71 -5.41 -15.95
N VAL A 247 32.73 -6.27 -16.97
CA VAL A 247 32.41 -7.69 -16.83
C VAL A 247 33.51 -8.48 -17.54
N ALA A 248 34.14 -9.37 -16.80
CA ALA A 248 35.07 -10.35 -17.34
C ALA A 248 34.40 -11.72 -17.28
N ILE A 249 34.16 -12.34 -18.43
CA ILE A 249 33.72 -13.73 -18.48
C ILE A 249 34.97 -14.60 -18.36
N GLU A 250 35.02 -15.42 -17.32
CA GLU A 250 36.18 -16.27 -17.02
C GLU A 250 36.04 -17.62 -17.70
N THR A 251 34.87 -18.25 -17.56
CA THR A 251 34.58 -19.55 -18.18
C THR A 251 33.13 -19.63 -18.66
N ILE A 252 32.94 -20.34 -19.77
CA ILE A 252 31.63 -20.82 -20.25
C ILE A 252 31.82 -22.32 -20.51
N GLU A 253 31.25 -23.15 -19.64
CA GLU A 253 31.37 -24.60 -19.71
C GLU A 253 30.02 -25.24 -20.05
N PRO A 254 29.96 -26.15 -21.02
CA PRO A 254 28.73 -26.91 -21.26
C PRO A 254 28.45 -27.84 -20.07
N VAL A 255 27.21 -27.86 -19.61
CA VAL A 255 26.71 -28.80 -18.58
C VAL A 255 25.48 -29.53 -19.10
N ALA A 256 25.04 -30.59 -18.42
CA ALA A 256 23.88 -31.38 -18.86
C ALA A 256 22.63 -30.49 -19.07
N GLY A 257 22.23 -30.32 -20.33
CA GLY A 257 21.07 -29.52 -20.73
C GLY A 257 21.24 -28.01 -20.62
N GLY A 258 22.48 -27.49 -20.54
CA GLY A 258 22.72 -26.06 -20.37
C GLY A 258 24.19 -25.66 -20.39
N ARG A 259 24.49 -24.54 -19.75
CA ARG A 259 25.85 -23.99 -19.62
C ARG A 259 26.06 -23.37 -18.25
N ARG A 260 27.26 -23.54 -17.73
CA ARG A 260 27.75 -22.88 -16.52
C ARG A 260 28.66 -21.74 -16.92
N ILE A 261 28.37 -20.55 -16.42
CA ILE A 261 29.09 -19.33 -16.76
C ILE A 261 29.66 -18.76 -15.48
N ARG A 262 30.98 -18.56 -15.42
CA ARG A 262 31.65 -17.80 -14.36
C ARG A 262 32.07 -16.45 -14.91
N LEU A 263 31.68 -15.39 -14.22
CA LEU A 263 32.03 -14.01 -14.58
C LEU A 263 32.31 -13.18 -13.35
N THR A 264 33.18 -12.18 -13.51
CA THR A 264 33.41 -11.15 -12.50
C THR A 264 32.75 -9.84 -12.95
N LEU A 265 31.91 -9.28 -12.08
CA LEU A 265 31.23 -7.99 -12.28
C LEU A 265 31.84 -6.93 -11.38
N ARG A 266 32.25 -5.78 -11.95
CA ARG A 266 32.82 -4.64 -11.23
C ARG A 266 32.20 -3.33 -11.72
N SER A 267 32.05 -2.38 -10.80
CA SER A 267 31.72 -1.00 -11.14
C SER A 267 33.00 -0.19 -11.28
N GLU A 268 33.19 0.47 -12.42
CA GLU A 268 34.28 1.45 -12.62
C GLU A 268 34.02 2.79 -11.91
N ARG A 269 32.82 2.97 -11.36
CA ARG A 269 32.35 4.21 -10.70
C ARG A 269 32.21 4.10 -9.19
N ASP A 270 32.74 3.03 -8.58
CA ASP A 270 32.52 2.67 -7.17
C ASP A 270 31.04 2.66 -6.74
N ALA A 271 30.15 2.29 -7.66
CA ALA A 271 28.73 2.13 -7.40
C ALA A 271 28.50 0.95 -6.43
N PRO A 272 27.78 1.14 -5.31
CA PRO A 272 27.56 0.09 -4.33
C PRO A 272 26.52 -0.95 -4.77
N LEU A 273 25.79 -0.68 -5.85
CA LEU A 273 24.74 -1.55 -6.35
C LEU A 273 25.09 -2.06 -7.74
N ALA A 274 24.89 -3.35 -7.96
CA ALA A 274 24.97 -3.99 -9.27
C ALA A 274 23.70 -4.80 -9.56
N ARG A 275 23.35 -4.90 -10.83
CA ARG A 275 22.21 -5.68 -11.32
C ARG A 275 22.63 -6.47 -12.55
N LEU A 276 22.31 -7.76 -12.56
CA LEU A 276 22.34 -8.60 -13.75
C LEU A 276 20.90 -8.98 -14.11
N TRP A 277 20.58 -8.82 -15.38
CA TRP A 277 19.25 -8.96 -15.94
C TRP A 277 19.24 -10.02 -17.03
N LEU A 278 18.46 -11.08 -16.83
CA LEU A 278 18.23 -12.14 -17.80
C LEU A 278 16.83 -11.97 -18.42
N PRO A 279 16.70 -11.98 -19.75
CA PRO A 279 15.42 -11.77 -20.40
C PRO A 279 14.42 -12.90 -20.08
N ALA A 280 13.13 -12.60 -20.26
CA ALA A 280 12.08 -13.61 -20.13
C ALA A 280 12.30 -14.75 -21.13
N GLY A 281 12.16 -16.00 -20.68
CA GLY A 281 12.41 -17.21 -21.47
C GLY A 281 13.76 -17.86 -21.22
N VAL A 282 14.69 -17.17 -20.54
CA VAL A 282 15.95 -17.77 -20.08
C VAL A 282 15.69 -18.55 -18.79
N GLU A 283 15.95 -19.85 -18.84
CA GLU A 283 15.88 -20.73 -17.68
C GLU A 283 17.14 -20.54 -16.82
N LEU A 284 17.02 -19.89 -15.65
CA LEU A 284 18.09 -19.85 -14.65
C LEU A 284 17.91 -21.03 -13.69
N ARG A 285 18.77 -22.04 -13.79
CA ARG A 285 18.74 -23.25 -12.96
C ARG A 285 19.41 -23.05 -11.61
N GLY A 286 20.46 -22.24 -11.59
CA GLY A 286 21.23 -21.92 -10.40
C GLY A 286 21.99 -20.62 -10.56
N ALA A 287 22.24 -19.92 -9.46
CA ALA A 287 23.13 -18.78 -9.42
C ALA A 287 23.89 -18.77 -8.10
N THR A 288 25.16 -18.38 -8.15
CA THR A 288 26.01 -18.17 -6.98
C THR A 288 26.61 -16.77 -7.10
N VAL A 289 26.60 -16.01 -6.01
CA VAL A 289 27.23 -14.69 -5.95
C VAL A 289 28.18 -14.66 -4.77
N ALA A 290 29.46 -14.39 -5.01
CA ALA A 290 30.51 -14.43 -3.98
C ALA A 290 30.52 -15.77 -3.19
N GLY A 291 30.33 -16.91 -3.88
CA GLY A 291 30.26 -18.23 -3.25
C GLY A 291 28.93 -18.54 -2.53
N VAL A 292 27.99 -17.60 -2.46
CA VAL A 292 26.66 -17.83 -1.84
C VAL A 292 25.65 -18.25 -2.89
N ALA A 293 25.14 -19.48 -2.77
CA ALA A 293 24.09 -19.99 -3.64
C ALA A 293 22.79 -19.20 -3.43
N LEU A 294 22.21 -18.73 -4.53
CA LEU A 294 20.93 -18.07 -4.58
C LEU A 294 19.88 -19.06 -5.06
N SER A 295 18.79 -19.19 -4.30
CA SER A 295 17.60 -19.83 -4.83
C SER A 295 17.05 -18.98 -5.98
N PRO A 296 16.58 -19.60 -7.09
CA PRO A 296 15.97 -18.85 -8.19
C PRO A 296 14.92 -17.90 -7.62
N PRO A 297 15.06 -16.58 -7.81
CA PRO A 297 14.15 -15.64 -7.18
C PRO A 297 12.74 -15.87 -7.75
N PRO A 298 11.68 -15.85 -6.92
CA PRO A 298 10.32 -15.89 -7.45
C PRO A 298 10.12 -14.71 -8.42
N ALA A 299 9.35 -14.94 -9.48
CA ALA A 299 9.07 -13.91 -10.47
C ALA A 299 8.59 -12.61 -9.78
N ARG A 300 9.32 -11.51 -9.95
CA ARG A 300 8.92 -10.23 -9.37
C ARG A 300 7.74 -9.67 -10.17
N ARG A 301 6.65 -9.35 -9.47
CA ARG A 301 5.49 -8.68 -10.07
C ARG A 301 5.93 -7.38 -10.75
N GLY A 302 5.52 -7.18 -12.01
CA GLY A 302 5.85 -5.98 -12.77
C GLY A 302 7.17 -6.03 -13.52
N VAL A 303 7.88 -7.16 -13.46
CA VAL A 303 9.20 -7.32 -14.03
C VAL A 303 9.25 -8.59 -14.89
N ARG A 304 9.75 -8.49 -16.13
CA ARG A 304 9.82 -9.60 -17.10
C ARG A 304 11.20 -10.22 -17.12
N GLY A 305 11.32 -11.48 -16.69
CA GLY A 305 12.57 -12.25 -16.64
C GLY A 305 13.17 -12.27 -15.23
N THR A 306 14.47 -12.54 -15.13
CA THR A 306 15.16 -12.78 -13.85
C THR A 306 16.16 -11.68 -13.56
N GLN A 307 16.10 -11.11 -12.35
CA GLN A 307 17.04 -10.11 -11.86
C GLN A 307 17.85 -10.64 -10.69
N LEU A 308 19.17 -10.57 -10.82
CA LEU A 308 20.09 -10.68 -9.69
C LEU A 308 20.49 -9.27 -9.25
N ALA A 309 20.32 -8.96 -7.97
CA ALA A 309 20.66 -7.66 -7.40
C ALA A 309 21.74 -7.84 -6.32
N ILE A 310 22.84 -7.13 -6.48
CA ILE A 310 23.97 -7.10 -5.55
C ILE A 310 23.90 -5.75 -4.83
N ALA A 311 23.56 -5.78 -3.54
CA ALA A 311 23.32 -4.56 -2.76
C ALA A 311 24.60 -3.92 -2.20
N THR A 312 25.72 -4.65 -2.22
CA THR A 312 27.01 -4.26 -1.65
C THR A 312 28.13 -4.73 -2.59
N LEU A 313 28.23 -4.12 -3.76
CA LEU A 313 29.27 -4.44 -4.73
C LEU A 313 30.63 -3.99 -4.20
N PRO A 314 31.61 -4.90 -4.00
CA PRO A 314 32.96 -4.51 -3.60
C PRO A 314 33.67 -3.77 -4.73
N THR A 315 34.58 -2.86 -4.40
CA THR A 315 35.42 -2.14 -5.39
C THR A 315 36.23 -3.10 -6.27
N ALA A 316 36.68 -4.24 -5.72
CA ALA A 316 37.39 -5.27 -6.49
C ALA A 316 36.49 -6.01 -7.50
N GLY A 317 35.17 -5.87 -7.39
CA GLY A 317 34.18 -6.67 -8.12
C GLY A 317 33.69 -7.87 -7.32
N VAL A 318 32.78 -8.62 -7.92
CA VAL A 318 32.20 -9.84 -7.35
C VAL A 318 32.11 -10.94 -8.40
N GLU A 319 32.48 -12.15 -8.01
CA GLU A 319 32.29 -13.34 -8.83
C GLU A 319 30.81 -13.75 -8.83
N ILE A 320 30.31 -14.05 -10.02
CA ILE A 320 28.96 -14.56 -10.27
C ILE A 320 29.10 -15.84 -11.08
N GLU A 321 28.50 -16.91 -10.58
CA GLU A 321 28.34 -18.17 -11.31
C GLU A 321 26.87 -18.34 -11.68
N LEU A 322 26.59 -18.67 -12.93
CA LEU A 322 25.24 -18.87 -13.45
C LEU A 322 25.14 -20.25 -14.10
N GLU A 323 24.06 -20.97 -13.82
CA GLU A 323 23.69 -22.16 -14.56
C GLU A 323 22.45 -21.85 -15.39
N LEU A 324 22.65 -21.69 -16.70
CA LEU A 324 21.58 -21.38 -17.65
C LEU A 324 21.16 -22.64 -18.39
N GLY A 325 19.86 -22.80 -18.62
CA GLY A 325 19.32 -23.81 -19.52
C GLY A 325 19.53 -23.43 -20.99
N GLY A 326 19.74 -24.44 -21.84
CA GLY A 326 19.99 -24.26 -23.27
C GLY A 326 21.43 -23.89 -23.62
N THR A 327 21.75 -24.01 -24.91
CA THR A 327 23.11 -23.80 -25.46
C THR A 327 23.24 -22.51 -26.26
N GLU A 328 22.12 -21.85 -26.56
CA GLU A 328 22.09 -20.63 -27.38
C GLU A 328 22.63 -19.41 -26.60
N PRO A 329 23.37 -18.51 -27.26
CA PRO A 329 23.76 -17.23 -26.67
C PRO A 329 22.56 -16.40 -26.22
N VAL A 330 22.71 -15.70 -25.10
CA VAL A 330 21.66 -14.88 -24.49
C VAL A 330 22.15 -13.45 -24.36
N THR A 331 21.34 -12.49 -24.79
CA THR A 331 21.60 -11.06 -24.53
C THR A 331 21.06 -10.70 -23.16
N ALA A 332 21.95 -10.62 -22.18
CA ALA A 332 21.69 -10.15 -20.83
C ALA A 332 22.00 -8.65 -20.71
N TRP A 333 21.59 -8.05 -19.60
CA TRP A 333 21.93 -6.68 -19.25
C TRP A 333 22.65 -6.62 -17.91
N VAL A 334 23.73 -5.86 -17.85
CA VAL A 334 24.42 -5.54 -16.60
C VAL A 334 24.30 -4.06 -16.33
N ALA A 335 24.09 -3.70 -15.08
CA ALA A 335 23.99 -2.31 -14.65
C ALA A 335 24.62 -2.11 -13.28
N ASP A 336 25.20 -0.94 -13.07
CA ASP A 336 25.61 -0.47 -11.75
C ASP A 336 24.81 0.79 -11.37
N ALA A 337 24.67 1.07 -10.09
CA ALA A 337 23.90 2.23 -9.62
C ALA A 337 24.57 2.94 -8.43
N SER A 338 24.94 4.19 -8.65
CA SER A 338 25.43 5.10 -7.60
C SER A 338 24.26 5.88 -6.99
N ARG A 339 24.40 6.28 -5.73
CA ARG A 339 23.39 7.11 -5.05
C ARG A 339 23.47 8.56 -5.53
N GLY A 340 22.31 9.20 -5.65
CA GLY A 340 22.17 10.57 -6.14
C GLY A 340 21.99 10.67 -7.64
N LEU A 341 21.59 11.85 -8.10
CA LEU A 341 21.57 12.23 -9.52
C LEU A 341 22.89 12.90 -9.91
N PRO A 342 23.29 12.85 -11.19
CA PRO A 342 24.38 13.68 -11.68
C PRO A 342 24.01 15.17 -11.61
N ALA A 343 25.00 16.05 -11.80
CA ALA A 343 24.78 17.50 -11.74
C ALA A 343 23.67 17.99 -12.70
N ALA A 344 23.51 17.33 -13.85
CA ALA A 344 22.43 17.59 -14.81
C ALA A 344 21.02 17.37 -14.25
N GLY A 345 20.88 16.60 -13.16
CA GLY A 345 19.61 16.33 -12.49
C GLY A 345 19.20 17.38 -11.46
N ARG A 346 20.03 18.40 -11.20
CA ARG A 346 19.74 19.45 -10.20
C ARG A 346 18.41 20.17 -10.43
N PRO A 347 18.03 20.57 -11.66
CA PRO A 347 16.71 21.19 -11.89
C PRO A 347 15.54 20.29 -11.49
N LEU A 348 15.68 18.96 -11.65
CA LEU A 348 14.66 18.00 -11.25
C LEU A 348 14.57 17.86 -9.72
N GLN A 349 15.71 17.95 -9.03
CA GLN A 349 15.76 17.95 -7.57
C GLN A 349 15.12 19.20 -6.99
N GLU A 350 15.39 20.36 -7.58
CA GLU A 350 14.76 21.63 -7.19
C GLU A 350 13.24 21.60 -7.46
N ALA A 351 12.83 21.12 -8.64
CA ALA A 351 11.42 20.99 -9.01
C ALA A 351 10.62 19.99 -8.16
N ARG A 352 11.29 19.05 -7.47
CA ARG A 352 10.64 18.07 -6.57
C ARG A 352 9.85 18.75 -5.46
N GLY A 353 10.38 19.85 -4.92
CA GLY A 353 9.79 20.60 -3.82
C GLY A 353 9.74 19.81 -2.50
N PRO A 354 9.27 20.45 -1.41
CA PRO A 354 9.34 19.89 -0.06
C PRO A 354 8.28 18.81 0.22
N ALA A 355 7.24 18.68 -0.61
CA ALA A 355 6.18 17.68 -0.43
C ALA A 355 6.52 16.32 -1.08
N ALA A 356 7.74 16.15 -1.59
CA ALA A 356 8.20 14.90 -2.17
C ALA A 356 9.65 14.63 -1.75
N VAL A 357 9.95 13.38 -1.38
CA VAL A 357 11.27 12.97 -0.91
C VAL A 357 11.73 11.69 -1.60
N PRO A 358 13.04 11.50 -1.83
CA PRO A 358 13.56 10.21 -2.25
C PRO A 358 13.24 9.14 -1.19
N VAL A 359 12.86 7.95 -1.63
CA VAL A 359 12.55 6.80 -0.76
C VAL A 359 13.28 5.55 -1.24
N ASN A 360 13.38 4.54 -0.39
CA ASN A 360 14.12 3.30 -0.65
C ASN A 360 15.61 3.57 -0.93
N GLN A 361 16.08 3.37 -2.17
CA GLN A 361 17.46 3.63 -2.56
C GLN A 361 17.73 5.11 -2.86
N GLY A 362 16.70 5.97 -2.75
CA GLY A 362 16.78 7.37 -3.09
C GLY A 362 16.89 7.60 -4.59
N ASP A 363 17.42 8.75 -4.96
CA ASP A 363 17.78 9.03 -6.35
C ASP A 363 18.96 8.18 -6.78
N GLN A 364 19.00 7.77 -8.04
CA GLN A 364 20.07 6.90 -8.55
C GLN A 364 20.66 7.38 -9.87
N THR A 365 21.94 7.09 -10.08
CA THR A 365 22.63 7.21 -11.36
C THR A 365 23.00 5.80 -11.83
N VAL A 366 22.23 5.30 -12.79
CA VAL A 366 22.34 3.96 -13.33
C VAL A 366 23.06 3.99 -14.67
N VAL A 367 24.09 3.17 -14.82
CA VAL A 367 24.72 2.92 -16.13
C VAL A 367 24.55 1.45 -16.44
N ALA A 368 24.11 1.16 -17.66
CA ALA A 368 23.81 -0.19 -18.08
C ALA A 368 24.37 -0.49 -19.47
N ARG A 369 24.70 -1.75 -19.71
CA ARG A 369 25.09 -2.25 -21.02
C ARG A 369 24.59 -3.66 -21.26
N GLU A 370 24.49 -4.01 -22.53
CA GLU A 370 24.24 -5.37 -22.96
C GLU A 370 25.49 -6.23 -22.76
N LEU A 371 25.25 -7.51 -22.48
CA LEU A 371 26.25 -8.54 -22.30
C LEU A 371 25.74 -9.81 -22.98
N THR A 372 26.52 -10.35 -23.91
CA THR A 372 26.25 -11.66 -24.49
C THR A 372 26.83 -12.73 -23.58
N LEU A 373 25.95 -13.58 -23.05
CA LEU A 373 26.28 -14.75 -22.22
C LEU A 373 26.21 -16.01 -23.05
#